data_AF-Q8NJU4-F1
#
_entry.id   AF-Q8NJU4-F1
#
_cell.length_a   1.000
_cell.length_b   1.000
_cell.length_c   1.000
_cell.angle_alpha   90.00
_cell.angle_beta   90.00
_cell.angle_gamma   90.00
#
_symmetry.space_group_name_H-M   'P 1'
#
loop_
_entity.id
_entity.type
_entity.pdbx_description
1 polymer ?
#
loop_
_entity_poly.entity_id
_entity_poly.type
_entity_poly.pdbx_seq_one_letter_code
_entity_poly.pdbx_strand_id
1 'polypeptide(L)'
;PIPLDGGSKDGQEATPLATIAYSPDYIEATSYLRAVMAANEMSERALKLTQDVISMNPAHYTVWLYRAKILFALNKNLDDELTWLNKVSLTYLKNYQIWHHRQVIMSSREAFPTLPPKELDFLMEMFAQDAKNYHVWTYRHWLVRHFNLWDSEREIRDVETLIDADVRNNSA
;
A
#
# COMPACT_ATOMS: atom_id res chain seq x y z
N PRO A 1 10.92 0.90 -23.41
CA PRO A 1 10.18 1.88 -22.57
C PRO A 1 9.12 2.58 -23.44
N ILE A 2 7.97 2.96 -22.88
CA ILE A 2 6.95 3.76 -23.58
C ILE A 2 7.05 5.20 -23.05
N PRO A 3 7.46 6.20 -23.87
CA PRO A 3 7.64 7.58 -23.43
C PRO A 3 6.33 8.20 -22.94
N LEU A 4 6.42 9.25 -22.12
CA LEU A 4 5.26 10.00 -21.67
C LEU A 4 4.77 10.87 -22.83
N ASP A 5 3.54 10.67 -23.30
CA ASP A 5 2.86 11.61 -24.19
C ASP A 5 2.15 12.65 -23.32
N GLY A 6 2.82 13.80 -23.09
CA GLY A 6 2.30 14.89 -22.26
C GLY A 6 1.23 15.74 -22.94
N GLY A 7 0.83 15.43 -24.18
CA GLY A 7 -0.12 16.22 -24.95
C GLY A 7 0.47 17.46 -25.63
N SER A 8 1.69 17.87 -25.28
CA SER A 8 2.46 18.88 -26.01
C SER A 8 3.04 18.26 -27.29
N LYS A 9 2.23 18.17 -28.34
CA LYS A 9 2.71 17.82 -29.69
C LYS A 9 2.91 19.10 -30.50
N ASP A 10 4.01 19.16 -31.23
CA ASP A 10 4.26 20.23 -32.20
C ASP A 10 3.08 20.33 -33.16
N GLY A 11 2.35 21.46 -33.11
CA GLY A 11 1.22 21.76 -34.00
C GLY A 11 -0.20 21.59 -33.42
N GLN A 12 -0.38 21.28 -32.12
CA GLN A 12 -1.69 21.34 -31.45
C GLN A 12 -1.71 22.36 -30.30
N GLU A 13 -2.69 23.27 -30.30
CA GLU A 13 -2.89 24.39 -29.35
C GLU A 13 -3.23 23.99 -27.90
N ALA A 14 -3.34 22.69 -27.61
CA ALA A 14 -3.74 22.23 -26.28
C ALA A 14 -2.52 22.14 -25.35
N THR A 15 -2.18 23.25 -24.69
CA THR A 15 -1.20 23.23 -23.61
C THR A 15 -1.78 22.45 -22.41
N PRO A 16 -1.17 21.33 -21.99
CA PRO A 16 -1.63 20.58 -20.84
C PRO A 16 -1.61 21.45 -19.57
N LEU A 17 -2.64 21.32 -18.74
CA LEU A 17 -2.77 22.06 -17.48
C LEU A 17 -2.15 21.27 -16.32
N ALA A 18 -1.64 21.99 -15.32
CA ALA A 18 -1.03 21.41 -14.11
C ALA A 18 0.05 20.35 -14.40
N THR A 19 0.85 20.56 -15.45
CA THR A 19 2.00 19.70 -15.74
C THR A 19 3.01 19.72 -14.61
N ILE A 20 3.63 18.58 -14.36
CA ILE A 20 4.71 18.44 -13.38
C ILE A 20 6.01 18.21 -14.15
N ALA A 21 7.03 19.00 -13.84
CA ALA A 21 8.39 18.76 -14.32
C ALA A 21 9.01 17.61 -13.52
N TYR A 22 8.72 16.38 -13.94
CA TYR A 22 9.22 15.16 -13.29
C TYR A 22 10.75 15.04 -13.37
N SER A 23 11.36 14.38 -12.39
CA SER A 23 12.79 14.05 -12.46
C SER A 23 13.08 13.06 -13.59
N PRO A 24 14.30 13.06 -14.16
CA PRO A 24 14.71 12.09 -15.18
C PRO A 24 14.46 10.64 -14.75
N ASP A 25 14.79 10.31 -13.51
CA ASP A 25 14.63 8.96 -12.95
C ASP A 25 13.16 8.52 -12.90
N TYR A 26 12.25 9.43 -12.52
CA TYR A 26 10.82 9.13 -12.48
C TYR A 26 10.23 8.99 -13.89
N ILE A 27 10.68 9.82 -14.85
CA ILE A 27 10.29 9.70 -16.26
C ILE A 27 10.72 8.34 -16.80
N GLU A 28 11.97 7.95 -16.56
CA GLU A 28 12.52 6.66 -16.99
C GLU A 28 11.74 5.50 -16.37
N ALA A 29 11.64 5.44 -15.04
CA ALA A 29 10.97 4.33 -14.35
C ALA A 29 9.51 4.19 -14.78
N THR A 30 8.76 5.29 -14.87
CA THR A 30 7.36 5.23 -15.32
C THR A 30 7.22 4.90 -16.81
N SER A 31 8.23 5.20 -17.65
CA SER A 31 8.26 4.77 -19.05
C SER A 31 8.44 3.26 -19.20
N TYR A 32 9.27 2.65 -18.35
CA TYR A 32 9.37 1.20 -18.26
C TYR A 32 8.11 0.60 -17.67
N LEU A 33 7.52 1.24 -16.65
CA LEU A 33 6.27 0.76 -16.02
C LEU A 33 5.15 0.67 -17.06
N ARG A 34 4.97 1.70 -17.90
CA ARG A 34 4.02 1.68 -19.02
C ARG A 34 4.27 0.51 -19.97
N ALA A 35 5.54 0.24 -20.30
CA ALA A 35 5.91 -0.85 -21.21
C ALA A 35 5.58 -2.24 -20.64
N VAL A 36 5.95 -2.52 -19.39
CA VAL A 36 5.69 -3.82 -18.76
C VAL A 36 4.18 -4.04 -18.53
N MET A 37 3.44 -2.99 -18.15
CA MET A 37 1.99 -3.07 -17.99
C MET A 37 1.28 -3.32 -19.33
N ALA A 38 1.72 -2.68 -20.42
CA ALA A 38 1.15 -2.89 -21.75
C ALA A 38 1.38 -4.33 -22.26
N ALA A 39 2.49 -4.95 -21.88
CA ALA A 39 2.78 -6.35 -22.18
C ALA A 39 2.16 -7.35 -21.18
N ASN A 40 1.48 -6.87 -20.13
CA ASN A 40 1.00 -7.67 -19.00
C ASN A 40 2.12 -8.56 -18.40
N GLU A 41 3.32 -8.01 -18.27
CA GLU A 41 4.51 -8.75 -17.86
C GLU A 41 4.52 -9.03 -16.35
N MET A 42 4.40 -10.29 -15.95
CA MET A 42 4.55 -10.74 -14.56
C MET A 42 5.95 -11.29 -14.36
N SER A 43 6.88 -10.47 -13.88
CA SER A 43 8.29 -10.84 -13.74
C SER A 43 8.95 -10.22 -12.50
N GLU A 44 10.05 -10.82 -12.03
CA GLU A 44 10.82 -10.28 -10.89
C GLU A 44 11.35 -8.87 -11.15
N ARG A 45 11.73 -8.56 -12.40
CA ARG A 45 12.18 -7.21 -12.76
C ARG A 45 11.03 -6.20 -12.71
N ALA A 46 9.82 -6.60 -13.11
CA ALA A 46 8.64 -5.76 -13.00
C ALA A 46 8.27 -5.53 -11.53
N LEU A 47 8.41 -6.55 -10.68
CA LEU A 47 8.22 -6.41 -9.23
C LEU A 47 9.22 -5.42 -8.62
N LYS A 48 10.50 -5.51 -8.97
CA LYS A 48 11.53 -4.55 -8.51
C LYS A 48 11.24 -3.14 -9.02
N LEU A 49 10.85 -2.99 -10.28
CA LEU A 49 10.46 -1.69 -10.86
C LEU A 49 9.28 -1.06 -10.09
N THR A 50 8.29 -1.86 -9.66
CA THR A 50 7.18 -1.33 -8.85
C THR A 50 7.66 -0.75 -7.52
N GLN A 51 8.65 -1.39 -6.89
CA GLN A 51 9.25 -0.90 -5.65
C GLN A 51 9.96 0.44 -5.88
N ASP A 52 10.73 0.57 -6.97
CA ASP A 52 11.44 1.80 -7.31
C ASP A 52 10.45 2.96 -7.54
N VAL A 53 9.37 2.72 -8.31
CA VAL A 53 8.31 3.72 -8.53
C VAL A 53 7.60 4.10 -7.23
N ILE A 54 7.29 3.13 -6.36
CA ILE A 54 6.67 3.41 -5.05
C ILE A 54 7.59 4.23 -4.16
N SER A 55 8.91 4.00 -4.19
CA SER A 55 9.86 4.78 -3.39
C SER A 55 9.93 6.25 -3.82
N MET A 56 9.68 6.53 -5.11
CA MET A 56 9.61 7.91 -5.64
C MET A 56 8.23 8.55 -5.46
N ASN A 57 7.15 7.77 -5.61
CA ASN A 57 5.78 8.24 -5.47
C ASN A 57 4.86 7.16 -4.89
N PRO A 58 4.74 7.06 -3.56
CA PRO A 58 3.90 6.05 -2.92
C PRO A 58 2.39 6.34 -3.10
N ALA A 59 2.00 7.52 -3.60
CA ALA A 59 0.61 7.84 -3.92
C ALA A 59 0.18 7.37 -5.32
N HIS A 60 1.10 6.79 -6.12
CA HIS A 60 0.79 6.29 -7.46
C HIS A 60 -0.07 5.02 -7.39
N TYR A 61 -1.40 5.17 -7.45
CA TYR A 61 -2.33 4.05 -7.26
C TYR A 61 -2.15 2.89 -8.26
N THR A 62 -1.85 3.17 -9.54
CA THR A 62 -1.71 2.12 -10.56
C THR A 62 -0.59 1.13 -10.25
N VAL A 63 0.55 1.60 -9.71
CA VAL A 63 1.70 0.72 -9.46
C VAL A 63 1.42 -0.25 -8.32
N TRP A 64 0.64 0.14 -7.31
CA TRP A 64 0.21 -0.74 -6.22
C TRP A 64 -0.65 -1.89 -6.72
N LEU A 65 -1.64 -1.60 -7.56
CA LEU A 65 -2.49 -2.62 -8.17
C LEU A 65 -1.66 -3.59 -9.04
N TYR A 66 -0.73 -3.05 -9.83
CA TYR A 66 0.14 -3.87 -10.67
C TYR A 66 1.10 -4.72 -9.84
N ARG A 67 1.67 -4.18 -8.76
CA ARG A 67 2.51 -4.92 -7.80
C ARG A 67 1.77 -6.11 -7.22
N ALA A 68 0.52 -5.93 -6.75
CA ALA A 68 -0.31 -7.02 -6.24
C ALA A 68 -0.51 -8.13 -7.29
N LYS A 69 -0.83 -7.76 -8.54
CA LYS A 69 -0.97 -8.73 -9.64
C LYS A 69 0.31 -9.55 -9.84
N ILE A 70 1.47 -8.90 -9.84
CA ILE A 70 2.77 -9.59 -10.01
C ILE A 70 3.04 -10.53 -8.83
N LEU A 71 2.80 -10.09 -7.60
CA LEU A 71 3.03 -10.90 -6.39
C LEU A 71 2.23 -12.21 -6.45
N PHE A 72 0.94 -12.13 -6.78
CA PHE A 72 0.09 -13.32 -6.90
C PHE A 72 0.46 -14.18 -8.11
N ALA A 73 0.72 -13.57 -9.28
CA ALA A 73 1.05 -14.31 -10.50
C ALA A 73 2.37 -15.09 -10.39
N LEU A 74 3.34 -14.55 -9.64
CA LEU A 74 4.62 -15.21 -9.39
C LEU A 74 4.63 -16.07 -8.12
N ASN A 75 3.49 -16.19 -7.43
CA ASN A 75 3.36 -16.89 -6.16
C ASN A 75 4.44 -16.50 -5.14
N LYS A 76 4.65 -15.19 -4.99
CA LYS A 76 5.66 -14.64 -4.07
C LYS A 76 5.25 -14.90 -2.61
N ASN A 77 6.24 -15.01 -1.74
CA ASN A 77 6.01 -15.07 -0.31
C ASN A 77 5.38 -13.75 0.18
N LEU A 78 4.14 -13.82 0.66
CA LEU A 78 3.40 -12.65 1.09
C LEU A 78 3.83 -12.16 2.48
N ASP A 79 4.47 -12.99 3.32
CA ASP A 79 5.07 -12.55 4.58
C ASP A 79 6.24 -11.59 4.34
N ASP A 80 7.05 -11.86 3.32
CA ASP A 80 8.14 -10.98 2.90
C ASP A 80 7.60 -9.65 2.38
N GLU A 81 6.47 -9.69 1.65
CA GLU A 81 5.79 -8.48 1.19
C GLU A 81 5.22 -7.67 2.36
N LEU A 82 4.59 -8.30 3.37
CA LEU A 82 4.12 -7.60 4.56
C LEU A 82 5.30 -6.98 5.33
N THR A 83 6.43 -7.68 5.42
CA THR A 83 7.64 -7.18 6.06
C THR A 83 8.20 -5.95 5.33
N TRP A 84 8.22 -5.97 4.00
CA TRP A 84 8.58 -4.80 3.21
C TRP A 84 7.56 -3.66 3.39
N LEU A 85 6.27 -3.97 3.34
CA LEU A 85 5.18 -3.01 3.45
C LEU A 85 5.18 -2.31 4.81
N ASN A 86 5.50 -3.00 5.91
CA ASN A 86 5.64 -2.41 7.24
C ASN A 86 6.61 -1.22 7.22
N LYS A 87 7.77 -1.35 6.55
CA LYS A 87 8.76 -0.27 6.43
C LYS A 87 8.20 0.92 5.66
N VAL A 88 7.44 0.67 4.59
CA VAL A 88 6.82 1.72 3.77
C VAL A 88 5.73 2.44 4.57
N SER A 89 4.89 1.71 5.32
CA SER A 89 3.83 2.27 6.18
C SER A 89 4.38 3.20 7.26
N LEU A 90 5.48 2.81 7.92
CA LEU A 90 6.14 3.62 8.96
C LEU A 90 6.76 4.90 8.39
N THR A 91 7.08 4.90 7.08
CA THR A 91 7.61 6.09 6.40
C THR A 91 6.49 7.04 5.95
N TYR A 92 5.33 6.50 5.55
CA TYR A 92 4.23 7.27 4.95
C TYR A 92 2.90 7.05 5.68
N LEU A 93 2.75 7.71 6.83
CA LEU A 93 1.60 7.51 7.75
C LEU A 93 0.22 7.77 7.11
N LYS A 94 0.11 8.75 6.20
CA LYS A 94 -1.16 9.20 5.60
C LYS A 94 -1.33 8.76 4.14
N ASN A 95 -1.12 7.48 3.87
CA ASN A 95 -1.23 6.94 2.52
C ASN A 95 -2.29 5.83 2.45
N TYR A 96 -3.35 6.06 1.67
CA TYR A 96 -4.46 5.12 1.49
C TYR A 96 -4.03 3.85 0.74
N GLN A 97 -3.18 3.99 -0.29
CA GLN A 97 -2.79 2.90 -1.16
C GLN A 97 -2.04 1.79 -0.41
N ILE A 98 -1.21 2.17 0.57
CA ILE A 98 -0.48 1.22 1.43
C ILE A 98 -1.46 0.33 2.21
N TRP A 99 -2.47 0.91 2.86
CA TRP A 99 -3.43 0.16 3.67
C TRP A 99 -4.38 -0.68 2.83
N HIS A 100 -4.78 -0.16 1.66
CA HIS A 100 -5.53 -0.96 0.70
C HIS A 100 -4.71 -2.14 0.16
N HIS A 101 -3.43 -1.92 -0.16
CA HIS A 101 -2.53 -3.00 -0.59
C HIS A 101 -2.35 -4.05 0.51
N ARG A 102 -2.18 -3.61 1.77
CA ARG A 102 -2.13 -4.53 2.93
C ARG A 102 -3.37 -5.40 3.02
N GLN A 103 -4.56 -4.80 2.85
CA GLN A 103 -5.84 -5.52 2.82
C GLN A 103 -5.89 -6.57 1.69
N VAL A 104 -5.45 -6.21 0.48
CA VAL A 104 -5.40 -7.13 -0.67
C VAL A 104 -4.49 -8.32 -0.37
N ILE A 105 -3.28 -8.08 0.14
CA ILE A 105 -2.31 -9.12 0.49
C ILE A 105 -2.86 -10.02 1.61
N MET A 106 -3.34 -9.42 2.70
CA MET A 106 -3.86 -10.13 3.88
C MET A 106 -5.16 -10.92 3.58
N SER A 107 -5.90 -10.56 2.52
CA SER A 107 -7.14 -11.25 2.15
C SER A 107 -6.95 -12.65 1.54
N SER A 108 -5.72 -12.99 1.15
CA SER A 108 -5.40 -14.31 0.62
C SER A 108 -5.48 -15.37 1.73
N ARG A 109 -6.56 -16.16 1.74
CA ARG A 109 -6.75 -17.26 2.69
C ARG A 109 -5.76 -18.41 2.51
N GLU A 110 -5.18 -18.53 1.33
CA GLU A 110 -4.14 -19.53 1.05
C GLU A 110 -2.85 -19.17 1.78
N ALA A 111 -2.45 -17.89 1.75
CA ALA A 111 -1.27 -17.41 2.47
C ALA A 111 -1.54 -17.17 3.96
N PHE A 112 -2.72 -16.62 4.28
CA PHE A 112 -3.12 -16.22 5.63
C PHE A 112 -4.45 -16.89 6.01
N PRO A 113 -4.43 -18.20 6.32
CA PRO A 113 -5.64 -18.90 6.78
C PRO A 113 -6.11 -18.38 8.14
N THR A 114 -5.17 -17.89 8.96
CA THR A 114 -5.40 -17.31 10.29
C THR A 114 -4.64 -15.99 10.43
N LEU A 115 -5.01 -15.20 11.43
CA LEU A 115 -4.35 -13.93 11.75
C LEU A 115 -2.83 -14.14 11.98
N PRO A 116 -1.95 -13.40 11.28
CA PRO A 116 -0.52 -13.45 11.57
C PRO A 116 -0.22 -12.94 12.98
N PRO A 117 0.67 -13.60 13.74
CA PRO A 117 0.82 -13.35 15.18
C PRO A 117 1.29 -11.93 15.54
N LYS A 118 2.02 -11.26 14.63
CA LYS A 118 2.55 -9.91 14.84
C LYS A 118 1.69 -8.80 14.20
N GLU A 119 0.57 -9.15 13.59
CA GLU A 119 -0.24 -8.19 12.84
C GLU A 119 -0.81 -7.10 13.75
N LEU A 120 -1.41 -7.49 14.87
CA LEU A 120 -1.98 -6.54 15.84
C LEU A 120 -0.89 -5.71 16.55
N ASP A 121 0.30 -6.28 16.77
CA ASP A 121 1.44 -5.53 17.31
C ASP A 121 1.87 -4.41 16.36
N PHE A 122 1.91 -4.69 15.06
CA PHE A 122 2.22 -3.68 14.05
C PHE A 122 1.15 -2.58 13.96
N LEU A 123 -0.14 -2.90 14.13
CA LEU A 123 -1.19 -1.89 14.20
C LEU A 123 -1.02 -0.97 15.42
N MET A 124 -0.64 -1.52 16.56
CA MET A 124 -0.35 -0.73 17.76
C MET A 124 0.89 0.15 17.59
N GLU A 125 1.91 -0.31 16.85
CA GLU A 125 3.06 0.54 16.46
C GLU A 125 2.62 1.73 15.60
N MET A 126 1.68 1.52 14.67
CA MET A 126 1.11 2.61 13.87
C MET A 126 0.27 3.58 14.71
N PHE A 127 -0.55 3.08 15.65
CA PHE A 127 -1.34 3.93 16.55
C PHE A 127 -0.48 4.68 17.57
N ALA A 128 0.69 4.15 17.95
CA ALA A 128 1.64 4.88 18.79
C ALA A 128 2.17 6.15 18.10
N GLN A 129 2.20 6.19 16.77
CA GLN A 129 2.57 7.39 15.99
C GLN A 129 1.37 8.30 15.69
N ASP A 130 0.22 7.72 15.33
CA ASP A 130 -1.04 8.44 15.10
C ASP A 130 -2.23 7.58 15.52
N ALA A 131 -2.68 7.77 16.76
CA ALA A 131 -3.76 6.99 17.38
C ALA A 131 -5.13 7.19 16.69
N LYS A 132 -5.25 8.21 15.83
CA LYS A 132 -6.48 8.57 15.10
C LYS A 132 -6.36 8.32 13.60
N ASN A 133 -5.36 7.54 13.18
CA ASN A 133 -5.14 7.24 11.77
C ASN A 133 -6.32 6.45 11.19
N TYR A 134 -7.13 7.13 10.38
CA TYR A 134 -8.36 6.60 9.79
C TYR A 134 -8.12 5.35 8.93
N HIS A 135 -7.01 5.29 8.21
CA HIS A 135 -6.71 4.16 7.32
C HIS A 135 -6.33 2.91 8.12
N VAL A 136 -5.57 3.08 9.21
CA VAL A 136 -5.22 1.99 10.14
C VAL A 136 -6.48 1.45 10.81
N TRP A 137 -7.36 2.32 11.32
CA TRP A 137 -8.63 1.91 11.92
C TRP A 137 -9.55 1.19 10.93
N THR A 138 -9.66 1.69 9.69
CA THR A 138 -10.43 1.04 8.63
C THR A 138 -9.90 -0.36 8.32
N TYR A 139 -8.57 -0.50 8.22
CA TYR A 139 -7.92 -1.79 8.03
C TYR A 139 -8.14 -2.72 9.23
N ARG A 140 -8.01 -2.23 10.46
CA ARG A 140 -8.25 -3.01 11.69
C ARG A 140 -9.69 -3.53 11.74
N HIS A 141 -10.68 -2.69 11.45
CA HIS A 141 -12.08 -3.13 11.36
C HIS A 141 -12.28 -4.23 10.30
N TRP A 142 -11.68 -4.09 9.11
CA TRP A 142 -11.70 -5.15 8.10
C TRP A 142 -11.04 -6.43 8.61
N LEU A 143 -9.90 -6.33 9.30
CA LEU A 143 -9.13 -7.45 9.83
C LEU A 143 -9.95 -8.26 10.84
N VAL A 144 -10.63 -7.55 11.76
CA VAL A 144 -11.51 -8.17 12.75
C VAL A 144 -12.68 -8.89 12.08
N ARG A 145 -13.30 -8.29 11.06
CA ARG A 145 -14.33 -8.96 10.27
C ARG A 145 -13.79 -10.18 9.51
N HIS A 146 -12.60 -10.06 8.91
CA HIS A 146 -12.01 -11.10 8.08
C HIS A 146 -11.58 -12.33 8.90
N PHE A 147 -11.01 -12.14 10.08
CA PHE A 147 -10.56 -13.23 10.96
C PHE A 147 -11.54 -13.55 12.09
N ASN A 148 -12.73 -12.96 12.10
CA ASN A 148 -13.76 -13.13 13.13
C ASN A 148 -13.24 -12.88 14.55
N LEU A 149 -12.60 -11.73 14.76
CA LEU A 149 -11.93 -11.37 16.01
C LEU A 149 -12.82 -10.54 16.96
N TRP A 150 -14.14 -10.54 16.79
CA TRP A 150 -15.05 -9.72 17.63
C TRP A 150 -14.96 -10.05 19.12
N ASP A 151 -14.74 -11.33 19.45
CA ASP A 151 -14.58 -11.80 20.83
C ASP A 151 -13.10 -11.93 21.24
N SER A 152 -12.18 -11.34 20.47
CA SER A 152 -10.75 -11.40 20.75
C SER A 152 -10.40 -10.54 21.97
N GLU A 153 -9.88 -11.16 23.03
CA GLU A 153 -9.35 -10.46 24.21
C GLU A 153 -8.28 -9.41 23.84
N ARG A 154 -7.54 -9.64 22.74
CA ARG A 154 -6.54 -8.69 22.28
C ARG A 154 -7.16 -7.40 21.74
N GLU A 155 -8.28 -7.49 21.01
CA GLU A 155 -8.92 -6.30 20.43
C GLU A 155 -9.47 -5.40 21.52
N ILE A 156 -10.17 -5.95 22.52
CA ILE A 156 -10.69 -5.14 23.63
C ILE A 156 -9.56 -4.50 24.44
N ARG A 157 -8.50 -5.26 24.75
CA ARG A 157 -7.36 -4.75 25.52
C ARG A 157 -6.63 -3.60 24.81
N ASP A 158 -6.46 -3.70 23.50
CA ASP A 158 -5.80 -2.65 22.72
C ASP A 158 -6.67 -1.38 22.63
N VAL A 159 -7.99 -1.52 22.51
CA VAL A 159 -8.93 -0.40 22.56
C VAL A 159 -8.90 0.27 23.94
N GLU A 160 -8.98 -0.49 25.02
CA GLU A 160 -8.86 0.02 26.40
C GLU A 160 -7.53 0.76 26.60
N THR A 161 -6.43 0.20 26.10
CA THR A 161 -5.10 0.85 26.16
C THR A 161 -5.09 2.21 25.47
N LEU A 162 -5.76 2.34 24.31
CA LEU A 162 -5.84 3.61 23.56
C LEU A 162 -6.77 4.63 24.23
N ILE A 163 -7.87 4.18 24.85
CA ILE A 163 -8.80 5.01 25.62
C ILE A 163 -8.14 5.50 26.92
N ASP A 164 -7.41 4.63 27.62
CA ASP A 164 -6.68 5.00 28.84
C ASP A 164 -5.60 6.05 28.55
N ALA A 165 -4.98 5.98 27.37
CA ALA A 165 -4.00 6.97 26.91
C ALA A 165 -4.65 8.32 26.50
N ASP A 166 -5.79 8.29 25.79
CA ASP A 166 -6.58 9.47 25.44
C ASP A 166 -8.09 9.13 25.45
N VAL A 167 -8.78 9.44 26.54
CA VAL A 167 -10.23 9.21 26.66
C VAL A 167 -11.06 10.02 25.65
N ARG A 168 -10.45 11.02 24.98
CA ARG A 168 -11.08 11.79 23.88
C ARG A 168 -10.71 11.24 22.50
N ASN A 169 -10.09 10.06 22.42
CA ASN A 169 -9.85 9.37 21.18
C ASN A 169 -11.15 8.76 20.66
N ASN A 170 -11.89 9.50 19.83
CA ASN A 170 -13.15 9.03 19.23
C ASN A 170 -13.01 7.89 18.21
N SER A 171 -11.77 7.52 17.86
CA SER A 171 -11.50 6.44 16.92
C SER A 171 -11.38 5.08 17.61
N ALA A 172 -11.02 5.09 18.91
CA ALA A 172 -11.02 3.92 19.78
C ALA A 172 -12.41 3.72 20.39
#